data_AF-A0A948LX09-F1
#
_entry.id   AF-A0A948LX09-F1
#
_cell.length_a   1.000
_cell.length_b   1.000
_cell.length_c   1.000
_cell.angle_alpha   90.00
_cell.angle_beta   90.00
_cell.angle_gamma   90.00
#
_symmetry.space_group_name_H-M   'P 1'
#
loop_
_entity.id
_entity.type
_entity.pdbx_description
1 polymer ?
#
loop_
_entity_poly.entity_id
_entity_poly.type
_entity_poly.pdbx_seq_one_letter_code
_entity_poly.pdbx_strand_id
1 'polypeptide(L)'
;MSNKYVIQTPDAPAAIGTYSQAVRVDHTVYLSGQIGLDPNTMQMVDGIEAQVHRVFQNLRAVADAAGGSLNDVVKLNIFLTDLAHFAKVNEIMATYFHQPYPARAAVGVASLPRNALVEADGVMYLQD
;
A
#
# COMPACT_ATOMS: atom_id res chain seq x y z
N MET A 1 -1.26 -10.97 -26.56
CA MET A 1 -0.51 -11.42 -25.36
C MET A 1 -0.63 -10.30 -24.34
N SER A 2 -1.12 -10.58 -23.13
CA SER A 2 -1.17 -9.57 -22.08
C SER A 2 0.26 -9.22 -21.65
N ASN A 3 0.67 -7.95 -21.79
CA ASN A 3 2.01 -7.54 -21.39
C ASN A 3 2.05 -7.38 -19.86
N LYS A 4 2.68 -8.35 -19.20
CA LYS A 4 2.93 -8.33 -17.75
C LYS A 4 4.23 -7.55 -17.48
N TYR A 5 4.15 -6.48 -16.69
CA TYR A 5 5.30 -5.70 -16.24
C TYR A 5 5.45 -5.82 -14.72
N VAL A 6 6.66 -6.12 -14.26
CA VAL A 6 7.01 -6.07 -12.83
C VAL A 6 7.36 -4.64 -12.47
N ILE A 7 6.76 -4.12 -11.41
CA ILE A 7 7.07 -2.78 -10.89
C ILE A 7 8.03 -2.95 -9.70
N GLN A 8 9.07 -2.11 -9.67
CA GLN A 8 10.06 -2.09 -8.61
C GLN A 8 10.58 -0.66 -8.40
N THR A 9 10.78 -0.27 -7.14
CA THR A 9 11.38 1.00 -6.71
C THR A 9 12.26 0.80 -5.47
N PRO A 10 13.36 1.55 -5.32
CA PRO A 10 14.13 1.58 -4.08
C PRO A 10 13.40 2.35 -2.95
N ASP A 11 12.39 3.16 -3.28
CA ASP A 11 11.68 4.01 -2.30
C ASP A 11 10.55 3.27 -1.56
N ALA A 12 10.37 1.98 -1.84
CA ALA A 12 9.51 1.07 -1.09
C ALA A 12 10.30 -0.18 -0.65
N PRO A 13 9.91 -0.86 0.44
CA PRO A 13 10.60 -2.05 0.93
C PRO A 13 10.82 -3.07 -0.17
N ALA A 14 12.05 -3.57 -0.29
CA ALA A 14 12.37 -4.58 -1.29
C ALA A 14 11.49 -5.83 -1.11
N ALA A 15 11.00 -6.40 -2.21
CA ALA A 15 10.25 -7.64 -2.19
C ALA A 15 11.20 -8.82 -1.89
N ILE A 16 11.35 -9.17 -0.61
CA ILE A 16 12.16 -10.31 -0.17
C ILE A 16 11.29 -11.56 -0.14
N GLY A 17 11.40 -12.39 -1.19
CA GLY A 17 10.68 -13.66 -1.30
C GLY A 17 10.05 -13.86 -2.68
N THR A 18 9.03 -14.71 -2.74
CA THR A 18 8.38 -15.11 -4.00
C THR A 18 7.23 -14.18 -4.38
N TYR A 19 7.48 -12.88 -4.45
CA TYR A 19 6.50 -11.86 -4.86
C TYR A 19 7.19 -10.62 -5.46
N SER A 20 6.40 -9.69 -6.00
CA SER A 20 6.86 -8.39 -6.53
C SER A 20 6.16 -7.25 -5.80
N GLN A 21 6.73 -6.04 -5.78
CA GLN A 21 6.09 -4.87 -5.15
C GLN A 21 4.74 -4.54 -5.81
N ALA A 22 4.69 -4.60 -7.13
CA ALA A 22 3.44 -4.62 -7.89
C ALA A 22 3.63 -5.31 -9.25
N VAL A 23 2.51 -5.65 -9.88
CA VAL A 23 2.46 -6.16 -11.25
C VAL A 23 1.46 -5.33 -12.04
N ARG A 24 1.88 -4.82 -13.20
CA ARG A 24 1.00 -4.18 -14.17
C ARG A 24 0.64 -5.15 -15.30
N VAL A 25 -0.63 -5.18 -15.65
CA VAL A 25 -1.16 -5.82 -16.86
C VAL A 25 -2.00 -4.79 -17.59
N ASP A 26 -1.55 -4.40 -18.77
CA ASP A 26 -2.10 -3.28 -19.53
C ASP A 26 -2.19 -2.01 -18.65
N HIS A 27 -3.39 -1.50 -18.37
CA HIS A 27 -3.62 -0.31 -17.53
C HIS A 27 -3.86 -0.63 -16.06
N THR A 28 -4.02 -1.90 -15.69
CA THR A 28 -4.32 -2.29 -14.30
C THR A 28 -3.04 -2.66 -13.56
N VAL A 29 -2.84 -2.08 -12.38
CA VAL A 29 -1.71 -2.35 -11.49
C VAL A 29 -2.23 -2.99 -10.21
N TYR A 30 -1.72 -4.18 -9.92
CA TYR A 30 -1.98 -4.90 -8.68
C TYR A 30 -0.83 -4.61 -7.70
N LEU A 31 -1.14 -3.85 -6.65
CA LEU A 31 -0.19 -3.45 -5.62
C LEU A 31 -0.15 -4.53 -4.54
N SER A 32 1.05 -5.03 -4.21
CA SER A 32 1.21 -5.96 -3.09
C SER A 32 1.03 -5.25 -1.75
N GLY A 33 0.68 -6.02 -0.73
CA GLY A 33 0.57 -5.54 0.65
C GLY A 33 1.81 -4.80 1.11
N GLN A 34 1.61 -3.57 1.59
CA GLN A 34 2.62 -2.75 2.24
C GLN A 34 2.36 -2.69 3.74
N ILE A 35 3.41 -2.93 4.50
CA ILE A 35 3.49 -2.75 5.96
C ILE A 35 4.38 -1.55 6.29
N GLY A 36 4.41 -1.14 7.56
CA GLY A 36 5.17 0.02 8.05
C GLY A 36 6.70 -0.14 8.07
N LEU A 37 7.30 -0.80 7.08
CA LEU A 37 8.75 -0.91 6.95
C LEU A 37 9.35 0.34 6.32
N ASP A 38 10.44 0.84 6.91
CA ASP A 38 11.30 1.82 6.28
C ASP A 38 12.17 1.14 5.19
N PRO A 39 12.16 1.62 3.93
CA PRO A 39 12.83 0.95 2.82
C PRO A 39 14.36 0.94 2.93
N ASN A 40 14.95 1.89 3.66
CA ASN A 40 16.40 1.98 3.80
C ASN A 40 16.93 1.02 4.87
N THR A 41 16.21 0.90 5.98
CA THR A 41 16.64 0.08 7.13
C THR A 41 16.02 -1.32 7.12
N MET A 42 14.93 -1.51 6.37
CA MET A 42 14.08 -2.70 6.42
C MET A 42 13.60 -3.02 7.85
N GLN A 43 13.45 -2.00 8.69
CA GLN A 43 12.88 -2.11 10.03
C GLN A 43 11.47 -1.53 10.09
N MET A 44 10.65 -2.10 10.98
CA MET A 44 9.31 -1.58 11.25
C MET A 44 9.42 -0.26 11.99
N VAL A 45 8.66 0.74 11.56
CA VAL A 45 8.54 1.98 12.34
C VAL A 45 7.62 1.76 13.55
N ASP A 46 7.91 2.46 14.64
CA ASP A 46 7.23 2.22 15.91
C ASP A 46 5.90 2.97 16.03
N GLY A 47 4.87 2.26 16.46
CA GLY A 47 3.54 2.81 16.74
C GLY A 47 2.63 2.90 15.52
N ILE A 48 1.32 2.83 15.78
CA ILE A 48 0.31 2.76 14.72
C ILE A 48 0.35 3.98 13.78
N GLU A 49 0.50 5.19 14.31
CA GLU A 49 0.50 6.41 13.50
C GLU A 49 1.67 6.42 12.50
N ALA A 50 2.88 6.12 12.96
CA ALA A 50 4.05 6.03 12.10
C ALA A 50 3.89 4.92 11.06
N GLN A 51 3.35 3.76 11.45
CA GLN A 51 3.14 2.65 10.52
C GLN A 51 2.13 2.99 9.44
N VAL A 52 1.01 3.65 9.76
CA VAL A 52 0.02 4.07 8.77
C VAL A 52 0.63 5.06 7.76
N HIS A 53 1.37 6.06 8.24
CA HIS A 53 2.10 6.98 7.37
C HIS A 53 3.08 6.24 6.46
N ARG A 54 3.83 5.29 7.01
CA ARG A 54 4.82 4.52 6.25
C ARG A 54 4.17 3.62 5.20
N VAL A 55 3.06 2.96 5.54
CA VAL A 55 2.28 2.14 4.58
C VAL A 55 1.87 2.98 3.37
N PHE A 56 1.30 4.17 3.59
CA PHE A 56 0.88 5.01 2.47
C PHE A 56 2.05 5.63 1.70
N GLN A 57 3.17 5.94 2.35
CA GLN A 57 4.40 6.36 1.66
C GLN A 57 4.94 5.25 0.76
N ASN A 58 4.95 4.01 1.24
CA ASN A 58 5.41 2.85 0.49
C ASN A 58 4.47 2.56 -0.70
N LEU A 59 3.15 2.57 -0.49
CA LEU A 59 2.18 2.43 -1.58
C LEU A 59 2.32 3.54 -2.62
N ARG A 60 2.52 4.80 -2.19
CA ARG A 60 2.76 5.92 -3.10
C ARG A 60 4.01 5.69 -3.94
N ALA A 61 5.12 5.30 -3.33
CA ALA A 61 6.35 5.02 -4.06
C ALA A 61 6.17 3.93 -5.14
N VAL A 62 5.40 2.88 -4.83
CA VAL A 62 5.09 1.82 -5.81
C VAL A 62 4.13 2.31 -6.91
N ALA A 63 3.13 3.12 -6.56
CA ALA A 63 2.20 3.72 -7.53
C ALA A 63 2.92 4.68 -8.50
N ASP A 64 3.79 5.54 -7.96
CA ASP A 64 4.62 6.47 -8.72
C ASP A 64 5.55 5.70 -9.69
N ALA A 65 6.19 4.62 -9.20
CA ALA A 65 7.04 3.76 -10.03
C ALA A 65 6.27 2.99 -11.11
N ALA A 66 4.97 2.79 -10.94
CA ALA A 66 4.10 2.21 -11.96
C ALA A 66 3.62 3.23 -13.00
N GLY A 67 3.93 4.53 -12.81
CA GLY A 67 3.54 5.64 -13.68
C GLY A 67 2.22 6.31 -13.30
N GLY A 68 1.71 6.08 -12.09
CA GLY A 68 0.48 6.69 -11.58
C GLY A 68 0.70 7.38 -10.23
N SER A 69 -0.36 7.43 -9.43
CA SER A 69 -0.37 8.01 -8.10
C SER A 69 -1.38 7.28 -7.20
N LEU A 70 -1.42 7.61 -5.90
CA LEU A 70 -2.44 7.05 -5.01
C LEU A 70 -3.88 7.42 -5.43
N ASN A 71 -4.10 8.54 -6.12
CA ASN A 71 -5.44 8.91 -6.59
C ASN A 71 -5.93 8.04 -7.76
N ASP A 72 -5.05 7.27 -8.39
CA ASP A 72 -5.40 6.33 -9.46
C ASP A 72 -5.82 4.96 -8.89
N VAL A 73 -5.69 4.77 -7.57
CA VAL A 73 -6.16 3.57 -6.87
C VAL A 73 -7.68 3.53 -6.97
N VAL A 74 -8.22 2.42 -7.47
CA VAL A 74 -9.67 2.21 -7.61
C VAL A 74 -10.23 1.35 -6.49
N LYS A 75 -9.39 0.52 -5.86
CA LYS A 75 -9.73 -0.30 -4.69
C LYS A 75 -8.55 -0.36 -3.73
N LEU A 76 -8.83 -0.10 -2.45
CA LEU A 76 -7.88 -0.24 -1.34
C LEU A 76 -8.41 -1.28 -0.34
N ASN A 77 -7.59 -2.24 0.08
CA ASN A 77 -7.89 -3.04 1.27
C ASN A 77 -6.95 -2.63 2.41
N ILE A 78 -7.50 -2.52 3.61
CA ILE A 78 -6.75 -2.19 4.82
C ILE A 78 -7.00 -3.29 5.84
N PHE A 79 -5.93 -3.85 6.38
CA PHE A 79 -5.94 -4.88 7.40
C PHE A 79 -5.35 -4.31 8.68
N LEU A 80 -6.05 -4.47 9.80
CA LEU A 80 -5.64 -3.97 11.11
C LEU A 80 -5.65 -5.10 12.12
N THR A 81 -4.65 -5.17 12.99
CA THR A 81 -4.67 -6.10 14.13
C THR A 81 -5.57 -5.62 15.27
N ASP A 82 -5.83 -4.31 15.34
CA ASP A 82 -6.82 -3.71 16.24
C ASP A 82 -7.66 -2.65 15.50
N LEU A 83 -8.97 -2.89 15.38
CA LEU A 83 -9.92 -1.98 14.73
C LEU A 83 -10.17 -0.70 15.52
N ALA A 84 -9.77 -0.61 16.79
CA ALA A 84 -9.80 0.65 17.53
C ALA A 84 -8.97 1.76 16.85
N HIS A 85 -7.99 1.39 16.02
CA HIS A 85 -7.17 2.31 15.25
C HIS A 85 -7.82 2.83 13.95
N PHE A 86 -9.00 2.35 13.58
CA PHE A 86 -9.63 2.70 12.29
C PHE A 86 -9.82 4.22 12.08
N ALA A 87 -10.21 4.96 13.13
CA ALA A 87 -10.38 6.41 13.04
C ALA A 87 -9.06 7.13 12.70
N LYS A 88 -7.95 6.69 13.30
CA LYS A 88 -6.60 7.20 13.03
C LYS A 88 -6.16 6.91 11.59
N VAL A 89 -6.49 5.72 11.07
CA VAL A 89 -6.25 5.40 9.65
C VAL A 89 -7.00 6.35 8.73
N ASN A 90 -8.27 6.64 9.00
CA ASN A 90 -9.08 7.55 8.17
C ASN A 90 -8.50 8.97 8.15
N GLU A 91 -8.12 9.48 9.32
CA GLU A 91 -7.48 10.79 9.48
C GLU A 91 -6.22 10.89 8.61
N ILE A 92 -5.32 9.91 8.72
CA ILE A 92 -4.06 9.93 7.99
C ILE A 92 -4.30 9.71 6.49
N MET A 93 -5.16 8.77 6.10
CA MET A 93 -5.47 8.47 4.69
C MET A 93 -5.96 9.72 3.95
N ALA A 94 -6.71 10.61 4.60
CA ALA A 94 -7.18 11.87 4.01
C ALA A 94 -6.05 12.85 3.65
N THR A 95 -4.82 12.62 4.13
CA THR A 95 -3.63 13.40 3.74
C THR A 95 -2.90 12.83 2.51
N TYR A 96 -3.23 11.61 2.10
CA TYR A 96 -2.62 10.90 0.97
C TYR A 96 -3.55 10.72 -0.24
N PHE A 97 -4.86 10.71 -0.01
CA PHE A 97 -5.88 10.57 -1.05
C PHE A 97 -6.75 11.82 -1.11
N HIS A 98 -7.15 12.19 -2.33
CA HIS A 98 -8.09 13.27 -2.59
C HIS A 98 -9.38 12.74 -3.24
N GLN A 99 -10.47 13.51 -3.15
CA GLN A 99 -11.72 13.10 -3.81
C GLN A 99 -11.57 13.14 -5.35
N PRO A 100 -12.16 12.18 -6.08
CA PRO A 100 -12.96 11.05 -5.58
C PRO A 100 -12.11 9.94 -4.94
N TYR A 101 -12.50 9.46 -3.76
CA TYR A 101 -11.77 8.41 -3.03
C TYR A 101 -11.93 7.01 -3.68
N PRO A 102 -10.96 6.09 -3.49
CA PRO A 102 -11.10 4.70 -3.93
C PRO A 102 -12.25 3.99 -3.22
N ALA A 103 -12.76 2.91 -3.84
CA ALA A 103 -13.51 1.91 -3.08
C ALA A 103 -12.60 1.33 -1.98
N ARG A 104 -13.16 1.00 -0.81
CA ARG A 104 -12.36 0.55 0.33
C ARG A 104 -13.02 -0.54 1.16
N ALA A 105 -12.20 -1.48 1.64
CA ALA A 105 -12.55 -2.41 2.71
C ALA A 105 -11.54 -2.29 3.86
N ALA A 106 -12.02 -2.31 5.10
CA ALA A 106 -11.16 -2.37 6.30
C ALA A 106 -11.58 -3.55 7.16
N VAL A 107 -10.63 -4.41 7.53
CA VAL A 107 -10.91 -5.69 8.21
C VAL A 107 -9.96 -5.87 9.39
N GLY A 108 -10.50 -6.31 10.53
CA GLY A 108 -9.73 -6.76 11.67
C GLY A 108 -9.18 -8.17 11.43
N VAL A 109 -7.88 -8.36 11.60
CA VAL A 109 -7.18 -9.63 11.37
C VAL A 109 -6.42 -10.08 12.62
N ALA A 110 -6.15 -11.38 12.75
CA ALA A 110 -5.47 -11.93 13.92
C ALA A 110 -3.99 -11.51 14.01
N SER A 111 -3.30 -11.41 12.88
CA SER A 111 -1.90 -11.03 12.79
C SER A 111 -1.52 -10.60 11.37
N LEU A 112 -0.38 -9.92 11.24
CA LEU A 112 0.20 -9.46 9.97
C LEU A 112 1.69 -9.82 9.92
N PRO A 113 2.32 -9.85 8.72
CA PRO A 113 3.75 -10.11 8.57
C PRO A 113 4.59 -9.20 9.47
N ARG A 114 5.62 -9.78 10.09
CA ARG A 114 6.55 -9.08 11.00
C ARG A 114 5.85 -8.35 12.17
N ASN A 115 4.68 -8.83 12.60
CA ASN A 115 3.88 -8.20 13.67
C ASN A 115 3.51 -6.74 13.36
N ALA A 116 3.31 -6.41 12.08
CA ALA A 116 2.77 -5.11 11.70
C ALA A 116 1.41 -4.87 12.37
N LEU A 117 1.10 -3.60 12.66
CA LEU A 117 -0.20 -3.19 13.19
C LEU A 117 -1.22 -2.91 12.07
N VAL A 118 -0.69 -2.58 10.89
CA VAL A 118 -1.46 -2.24 9.69
C VAL A 118 -0.75 -2.75 8.44
N GLU A 119 -1.54 -3.27 7.51
CA GLU A 119 -1.13 -3.60 6.15
C GLU A 119 -2.17 -3.04 5.18
N ALA A 120 -1.76 -2.54 4.02
CA ALA A 120 -2.68 -2.17 2.96
C ALA A 120 -2.18 -2.61 1.59
N ASP A 121 -3.11 -3.09 0.76
CA ASP A 121 -2.89 -3.43 -0.64
C ASP A 121 -3.91 -2.68 -1.51
N GLY A 122 -3.79 -2.81 -2.83
CA GLY A 122 -4.78 -2.21 -3.70
C GLY A 122 -4.68 -2.58 -5.17
N VAL A 123 -5.68 -2.08 -5.90
CA VAL A 123 -5.72 -2.11 -7.35
C VAL A 123 -5.78 -0.68 -7.85
N MET A 124 -4.90 -0.35 -8.78
CA MET A 124 -4.78 0.96 -9.41
C MET A 124 -5.03 0.84 -10.91
N TYR A 125 -5.64 1.85 -11.51
CA TYR A 125 -5.91 1.91 -12.94
C TYR A 125 -5.28 3.17 -13.52
N LEU A 126 -4.36 3.00 -14.47
CA LEU A 126 -3.68 4.10 -15.16
C LEU A 126 -4.56 4.63 -16.29
N GLN A 127 -4.84 5.93 -16.29
CA GLN A 127 -5.44 6.59 -17.44
C GLN A 127 -4.39 6.73 -18.57
N ASP A 128 -4.86 6.75 -19.82
CA ASP A 128 -4.02 6.97 -21.01
C ASP A 128 -3.34 8.34 -21.02
#